data_AF-A0A329VK27-F1
#
_entry.id   AF-A0A329VK27-F1
#
_cell.length_a   1.000
_cell.length_b   1.000
_cell.length_c   1.000
_cell.angle_alpha   90.00
_cell.angle_beta   90.00
_cell.angle_gamma   90.00
#
_symmetry.space_group_name_H-M   'P 1'
#
loop_
_entity.id
_entity.type
_entity.pdbx_description
1 polymer ?
#
loop_
_entity_poly.entity_id
_entity_poly.type
_entity_poly.pdbx_seq_one_letter_code
_entity_poly.pdbx_strand_id
1 'polypeptide(L)'
;MPLIKDAISSFLGKDQGWKWSEHLHPASFRGVPFAVVSGESVFGRRQAVHEYPYRDTAWIEDLGRSSRKITLRGFIIQDSKVYSAPDVITQRNNLVAACEEGVSGTLIHPTLGELTVSVTESGLRVNESADNGRVFEFTLTVIESG
;
A
#
# COMPACT_ATOMS: atom_id res chain seq x y z
N MET A 1 -21.75 7.15 -18.00
CA MET A 1 -21.13 7.99 -16.96
C MET A 1 -19.84 8.66 -17.49
N PRO A 2 -19.91 9.78 -18.24
CA PRO A 2 -18.73 10.49 -18.74
C PRO A 2 -18.39 11.78 -17.95
N LEU A 3 -19.35 12.34 -17.20
CA LEU A 3 -19.24 13.69 -16.61
C LEU A 3 -18.10 13.85 -15.57
N ILE A 4 -17.70 12.78 -14.89
CA ILE A 4 -16.64 12.86 -13.87
C ILE A 4 -15.25 12.88 -14.52
N LYS A 5 -15.04 12.20 -15.65
CA LYS A 5 -13.75 12.17 -16.34
C LYS A 5 -13.39 13.53 -16.94
N ASP A 6 -14.38 14.21 -17.51
CA ASP A 6 -14.17 15.51 -18.16
C ASP A 6 -13.85 16.61 -17.14
N ALA A 7 -14.51 16.61 -15.98
CA ALA A 7 -14.22 17.53 -14.89
C ALA A 7 -12.79 17.37 -14.35
N ILE A 8 -12.34 16.12 -14.14
CA ILE A 8 -10.98 15.81 -13.69
C ILE A 8 -9.94 16.27 -14.71
N SER A 9 -10.19 16.05 -16.00
CA SER A 9 -9.28 16.47 -17.08
C SER A 9 -9.16 18.00 -17.21
N SER A 10 -10.25 18.73 -17.00
CA SER A 10 -10.26 20.19 -17.07
C SER A 10 -9.52 20.86 -15.90
N PHE A 11 -9.44 20.17 -14.76
CA PHE A 11 -8.82 20.68 -13.54
C PHE A 11 -7.31 20.38 -13.46
N LEU A 12 -6.84 19.31 -14.11
CA LEU A 12 -5.45 18.87 -14.02
C LEU A 12 -4.46 19.69 -14.86
N GLY A 13 -4.93 20.69 -15.62
CA GLY A 13 -4.07 21.54 -16.45
C GLY A 13 -3.38 20.77 -17.58
N LYS A 14 -2.78 21.49 -18.53
CA LYS A 14 -2.00 20.87 -19.61
C LYS A 14 -0.84 20.09 -19.03
N ASP A 15 -0.64 18.89 -19.57
CA ASP A 15 0.45 17.93 -19.31
C ASP A 15 1.81 18.64 -19.38
N GLN A 16 2.24 19.20 -18.23
CA GLN A 16 3.62 19.61 -18.02
C GLN A 16 4.42 18.32 -18.06
N GLY A 17 5.59 18.27 -18.71
CA GLY A 17 6.41 17.07 -18.92
C GLY A 17 6.94 16.36 -17.67
N TRP A 18 6.29 16.54 -16.52
CA TRP A 18 6.41 15.80 -15.29
C TRP A 18 5.88 14.38 -15.46
N LYS A 19 6.79 13.44 -15.70
CA LYS A 19 6.45 12.01 -15.72
C LYS A 19 6.44 11.48 -14.31
N TRP A 20 5.25 11.41 -13.71
CA TRP A 20 5.02 10.84 -12.38
C TRP A 20 5.70 9.47 -12.19
N SER A 21 5.77 8.65 -13.24
CA SER A 21 6.42 7.33 -13.23
C SER A 21 7.93 7.37 -12.95
N GLU A 22 8.63 8.45 -13.30
CA GLU A 22 10.10 8.58 -13.11
C GLU A 22 10.46 8.88 -11.65
N HIS A 23 9.48 9.27 -10.83
CA HIS A 23 9.66 9.56 -9.40
C HIS A 23 9.24 8.41 -8.49
N LEU A 24 8.87 7.25 -9.04
CA LEU A 24 8.47 6.09 -8.25
C LEU A 24 9.68 5.30 -7.79
N HIS A 25 9.74 5.03 -6.49
CA HIS A 25 10.73 4.11 -5.93
C HIS A 25 10.41 2.66 -6.33
N PRO A 26 11.44 1.83 -6.54
CA PRO A 26 11.25 0.39 -6.70
C PRO A 26 10.68 -0.17 -5.39
N ALA A 27 9.46 -0.68 -5.42
CA ALA A 27 8.81 -1.17 -4.21
C ALA A 27 9.50 -2.44 -3.71
N SER A 28 9.77 -2.48 -2.41
CA SER A 28 10.31 -3.66 -1.76
C SER A 28 9.86 -3.76 -0.31
N PHE A 29 9.80 -4.98 0.21
CA PHE A 29 9.52 -5.24 1.61
C PHE A 29 10.61 -6.17 2.14
N ARG A 30 11.34 -5.74 3.16
CA ARG A 30 12.50 -6.47 3.71
C ARG A 30 13.48 -6.93 2.63
N GLY A 31 13.70 -6.10 1.61
CA GLY A 31 14.58 -6.42 0.48
C GLY A 31 13.98 -7.31 -0.61
N VAL A 32 12.75 -7.79 -0.46
CA VAL A 32 12.02 -8.52 -1.53
C VAL A 32 11.36 -7.49 -2.45
N PRO A 33 11.82 -7.34 -3.71
CA PRO A 33 11.20 -6.40 -4.64
C PRO A 33 9.83 -6.90 -5.11
N PHE A 34 8.93 -6.01 -5.48
CA PHE A 34 7.65 -6.36 -6.12
C PHE A 34 7.11 -5.21 -6.96
N ALA A 35 6.20 -5.50 -7.88
CA ALA A 35 5.46 -4.47 -8.59
C ALA A 35 4.21 -4.07 -7.81
N VAL A 36 3.86 -2.79 -7.83
CA VAL A 36 2.63 -2.25 -7.20
C VAL A 36 1.66 -1.81 -8.30
N VAL A 37 0.42 -2.27 -8.21
CA VAL A 37 -0.68 -1.86 -9.07
C VAL A 37 -1.45 -0.70 -8.46
N SER A 38 -1.72 -0.79 -7.17
CA SER A 38 -2.45 0.24 -6.42
C SER A 38 -1.99 0.27 -4.98
N GLY A 39 -1.85 1.47 -4.43
CA GLY A 39 -1.62 1.68 -3.01
C GLY A 39 -2.73 2.54 -2.42
N GLU A 40 -3.32 2.06 -1.34
CA GLU A 40 -4.25 2.82 -0.50
C GLU A 40 -3.57 3.09 0.84
N SER A 41 -3.64 4.33 1.31
CA SER A 41 -3.05 4.73 2.59
C SER A 41 -4.03 5.61 3.34
N VAL A 42 -4.38 5.20 4.55
CA VAL A 42 -5.33 5.92 5.41
C VAL A 42 -4.55 6.75 6.42
N PHE A 43 -4.77 8.07 6.36
CA PHE A 43 -4.16 9.06 7.25
C PHE A 43 -5.23 9.69 8.14
N GLY A 44 -4.95 9.87 9.43
CA GLY A 44 -5.90 10.51 10.34
C GLY A 44 -5.40 10.68 11.76
N ARG A 45 -6.27 11.22 12.61
CA ARG A 45 -6.07 11.36 14.05
C ARG A 45 -7.13 10.52 14.77
N ARG A 46 -6.77 9.96 15.93
CA ARG A 46 -7.72 9.30 16.82
C ARG A 46 -8.50 10.38 17.54
N GLN A 47 -9.83 10.31 17.45
CA GLN A 47 -10.72 11.25 18.09
C GLN A 47 -11.74 10.47 18.93
N ALA A 48 -11.97 10.88 20.16
CA ALA A 48 -13.08 10.41 20.99
C ALA A 48 -14.25 11.37 20.81
N VAL A 49 -15.41 10.82 20.45
CA VAL A 49 -16.65 11.58 20.25
C VAL A 49 -17.52 11.37 21.48
N HIS A 50 -17.78 12.44 22.21
CA HIS A 50 -18.60 12.46 23.41
C HIS A 50 -19.94 13.11 23.09
N GLU A 51 -21.01 12.34 23.19
CA GLU A 51 -22.39 12.78 22.96
C GLU A 51 -23.12 12.95 24.29
N TYR A 52 -23.82 14.08 24.45
CA TYR A 52 -24.56 14.39 25.67
C TYR A 52 -26.05 14.55 25.36
N PRO A 53 -26.96 14.03 26.20
CA PRO A 53 -28.39 14.22 26.03
C PRO A 53 -28.76 15.71 25.93
N TYR A 54 -29.73 16.03 25.07
CA TYR A 54 -30.21 17.40 24.79
C TYR A 54 -29.18 18.35 24.16
N ARG A 55 -28.09 17.83 23.60
CA ARG A 55 -27.13 18.60 22.82
C ARG A 55 -27.08 18.11 21.38
N ASP A 56 -27.31 19.01 20.44
CA ASP A 56 -27.30 18.70 19.00
C ASP A 56 -25.88 18.55 18.42
N THR A 57 -24.85 18.92 19.18
CA THR A 57 -23.44 18.88 18.76
C THR A 57 -22.60 17.99 19.68
N ALA A 58 -21.87 17.04 19.13
CA ALA A 58 -20.92 16.23 19.88
C ALA A 58 -19.66 17.04 20.28
N TRP A 59 -19.08 16.71 21.44
CA TRP A 59 -17.76 17.21 21.82
C TRP A 59 -16.69 16.22 21.35
N ILE A 60 -15.70 16.70 20.62
CA ILE A 60 -14.64 15.87 20.04
C ILE A 60 -13.35 16.11 20.82
N GLU A 61 -12.80 15.05 21.38
CA GLU A 61 -11.51 15.03 22.07
C GLU A 61 -10.44 14.39 21.17
N ASP A 62 -9.28 15.02 21.04
CA ASP A 62 -8.19 14.55 20.18
C ASP A 62 -7.22 13.66 20.97
N LEU A 63 -7.19 12.37 20.64
CA LEU A 63 -6.36 11.34 21.27
C LEU A 63 -5.02 11.16 20.54
N GLY A 64 -4.67 12.06 19.64
CA GLY A 64 -3.39 12.08 18.93
C GLY A 64 -3.43 11.38 17.57
N ARG A 65 -2.25 11.04 17.05
CA ARG A 65 -2.11 10.48 15.70
C ARG A 65 -2.69 9.07 15.62
N SER A 66 -3.45 8.79 14.55
CA SER A 66 -3.93 7.45 14.25
C SER A 66 -2.82 6.59 13.65
N SER A 67 -2.86 5.29 13.91
CA SER A 67 -1.97 4.34 13.25
C SER A 67 -2.27 4.37 11.76
N ARG A 68 -1.22 4.59 10.96
CA ARG A 68 -1.38 4.65 9.50
C ARG A 68 -1.50 3.25 8.97
N LYS A 69 -2.60 2.95 8.30
CA LYS A 69 -2.82 1.68 7.62
C LYS A 69 -2.55 1.88 6.14
N ILE A 70 -1.70 1.02 5.57
CA ILE A 70 -1.32 1.05 4.17
C ILE A 70 -1.67 -0.31 3.58
N THR A 71 -2.48 -0.30 2.53
CA THR A 71 -2.87 -1.49 1.76
C THR A 71 -2.31 -1.36 0.35
N LEU A 72 -1.35 -2.21 0.04
CA LEU A 72 -0.72 -2.33 -1.26
C LEU A 72 -1.32 -3.52 -1.99
N ARG A 73 -1.72 -3.32 -3.24
CA ARG A 73 -1.98 -4.42 -4.18
C ARG A 73 -0.86 -4.44 -5.19
N GLY A 74 -0.18 -5.57 -5.26
CA GLY A 74 0.95 -5.77 -6.13
C GLY A 74 0.90 -7.10 -6.84
N PHE A 75 1.90 -7.35 -7.67
CA PHE A 75 2.12 -8.64 -8.27
C PHE A 75 3.61 -8.97 -8.33
N ILE A 76 3.88 -10.26 -8.40
CA ILE A 76 5.20 -10.84 -8.62
C ILE A 76 5.15 -11.55 -9.97
N ILE A 77 6.16 -11.31 -10.83
CA ILE A 77 6.28 -11.93 -12.16
C ILE A 77 7.65 -12.58 -12.27
N GLN A 78 7.69 -13.78 -12.83
CA GLN A 78 8.93 -14.44 -13.26
C GLN A 78 9.62 -13.64 -14.38
N ASP A 79 10.96 -13.49 -14.33
CA ASP A 79 11.75 -12.78 -15.35
C ASP A 79 11.29 -11.33 -15.64
N SER A 80 11.00 -10.56 -14.58
CA SER A 80 10.65 -9.15 -14.73
C SER A 80 11.81 -8.35 -15.35
N LYS A 81 11.53 -7.59 -16.42
CA LYS A 81 12.48 -6.62 -16.99
C LYS A 81 12.75 -5.41 -16.07
N VAL A 82 11.92 -5.22 -15.04
CA VAL A 82 11.96 -4.04 -14.16
C VAL A 82 12.77 -4.31 -12.89
N TYR A 83 12.89 -5.56 -12.46
CA TYR A 83 13.65 -5.95 -11.27
C TYR A 83 14.24 -7.36 -11.43
N SER A 84 15.53 -7.50 -11.14
CA SER A 84 16.21 -8.81 -11.14
C SER A 84 15.80 -9.58 -9.88
N ALA A 85 14.94 -10.58 -10.03
CA ALA A 85 14.47 -11.42 -8.94
C ALA A 85 14.69 -12.91 -9.26
N PRO A 86 14.81 -13.77 -8.23
CA PRO A 86 14.85 -15.22 -8.41
C PRO A 86 13.49 -15.74 -8.92
N ASP A 87 13.35 -17.06 -9.04
CA ASP A 87 12.10 -17.68 -9.46
C ASP A 87 10.89 -17.16 -8.67
N VAL A 88 9.76 -17.02 -9.36
CA VAL A 88 8.54 -16.39 -8.83
C VAL A 88 8.03 -17.10 -7.57
N ILE A 89 8.24 -18.42 -7.49
CA ILE A 89 7.92 -19.25 -6.31
C ILE A 89 8.84 -18.91 -5.14
N THR A 90 10.15 -18.79 -5.38
CA THR A 90 11.12 -18.40 -4.35
C THR A 90 10.84 -17.00 -3.83
N GLN A 91 10.51 -16.06 -4.72
CA GLN A 91 10.18 -14.68 -4.36
C GLN A 91 8.89 -14.60 -3.52
N ARG A 92 7.86 -15.37 -3.88
CA ARG A 92 6.65 -15.53 -3.05
C ARG A 92 7.01 -16.05 -1.66
N ASN A 93 7.78 -17.14 -1.57
CA ASN A 93 8.16 -17.74 -0.30
C ASN A 93 8.97 -16.78 0.56
N ASN A 94 9.88 -16.00 -0.04
CA ASN A 94 10.63 -14.96 0.67
C ASN A 94 9.73 -13.84 1.18
N LEU A 95 8.70 -13.44 0.41
CA LEU A 95 7.75 -12.42 0.84
C LEU A 95 6.87 -12.93 1.99
N VAL A 96 6.45 -14.19 1.95
CA VAL A 96 5.71 -14.85 3.05
C VAL A 96 6.58 -14.91 4.30
N ALA A 97 7.81 -15.43 4.19
CA ALA A 97 8.76 -15.49 5.30
C ALA A 97 9.04 -14.10 5.90
N ALA A 98 9.20 -13.10 5.04
CA ALA A 98 9.36 -11.71 5.46
C ALA A 98 8.12 -11.21 6.22
N CYS A 99 6.90 -11.62 5.86
CA CYS A 99 5.70 -11.21 6.60
C CYS A 99 5.56 -11.94 7.94
N GLU A 100 6.06 -13.17 8.04
CA GLU A 100 5.98 -14.03 9.23
C GLU A 100 7.08 -13.77 10.27
N GLU A 101 8.10 -12.97 9.94
CA GLU A 101 9.25 -12.68 10.81
C GLU A 101 8.91 -11.96 12.13
N GLY A 102 7.64 -11.57 12.35
CA GLY A 102 7.09 -11.12 13.64
C GLY A 102 7.59 -9.76 14.16
N VAL A 103 8.64 -9.21 13.56
CA VAL A 103 9.21 -7.89 13.87
C VAL A 103 8.70 -6.84 12.87
N SER A 104 8.80 -5.56 13.19
CA SER A 104 8.65 -4.49 12.18
C SER A 104 9.69 -4.65 11.08
N GLY A 105 9.29 -4.36 9.85
CA GLY A 105 10.12 -4.47 8.66
C GLY A 105 10.13 -3.16 7.87
N THR A 106 11.18 -2.97 7.09
CA THR A 106 11.29 -1.85 6.17
C THR A 106 10.47 -2.11 4.91
N LEU A 107 9.51 -1.23 4.65
CA LEU A 107 8.73 -1.18 3.42
C LEU A 107 9.15 0.05 2.62
N ILE A 108 9.61 -0.16 1.40
CA ILE A 108 9.80 0.91 0.42
C ILE A 108 8.53 1.02 -0.40
N HIS A 109 7.75 2.07 -0.14
CA HIS A 109 6.56 2.41 -0.90
C HIS A 109 6.94 3.25 -2.14
N PRO A 110 6.33 3.00 -3.32
CA PRO A 110 6.65 3.74 -4.55
C PRO A 110 6.60 5.27 -4.41
N THR A 111 5.61 5.79 -3.68
CA THR A 111 5.39 7.23 -3.51
C THR A 111 5.70 7.77 -2.12
N LEU A 112 5.73 6.92 -1.09
CA LEU A 112 5.93 7.37 0.30
C LEU A 112 7.37 7.17 0.77
N GLY A 113 8.18 6.46 -0.04
CA GLY A 113 9.57 6.15 0.30
C GLY A 113 9.66 5.05 1.35
N GLU A 114 10.72 5.11 2.15
CA GLU A 114 11.02 4.14 3.19
C GLU A 114 10.15 4.34 4.44
N LEU A 115 9.48 3.27 4.86
CA LEU A 115 8.59 3.23 6.01
C LEU A 115 8.89 2.01 6.88
N THR A 116 8.91 2.21 8.20
CA THR A 116 8.93 1.10 9.16
C THR A 116 7.50 0.65 9.41
N VAL A 117 7.19 -0.60 9.08
CA VAL A 117 5.82 -1.12 9.14
C VAL A 117 5.76 -2.49 9.80
N SER A 118 4.62 -2.81 10.40
CA SER A 118 4.31 -4.13 10.94
C SER A 118 3.17 -4.77 10.15
N VAL A 119 3.27 -6.08 9.91
CA VAL A 119 2.26 -6.88 9.20
C VAL A 119 1.30 -7.47 10.23
N THR A 120 -0.01 -7.33 10.00
CA THR A 120 -1.03 -7.88 10.90
C THR A 120 -1.38 -9.34 10.57
N GLU A 121 -2.19 -10.00 11.42
CA GLU A 121 -2.64 -11.40 11.32
C GLU A 121 -3.36 -11.77 9.99
N SER A 122 -3.67 -10.79 9.15
CA SER A 122 -4.18 -11.01 7.78
C SER A 122 -3.62 -9.99 6.80
N GLY A 123 -2.39 -9.54 7.06
CA GLY A 123 -1.74 -8.50 6.29
C GLY A 123 -1.42 -8.95 4.87
N LEU A 124 -0.91 -10.17 4.70
CA LEU A 124 -0.58 -10.71 3.38
C LEU A 124 -1.69 -11.64 2.85
N ARG A 125 -2.20 -11.32 1.68
CA ARG A 125 -3.09 -12.18 0.91
C ARG A 125 -2.49 -12.41 -0.48
N VAL A 126 -2.09 -13.62 -0.78
CA VAL A 126 -1.64 -14.01 -2.12
C VAL A 126 -2.82 -14.64 -2.86
N ASN A 127 -3.08 -14.19 -4.08
CA ASN A 127 -4.09 -14.75 -4.97
C ASN A 127 -3.39 -15.51 -6.10
N GLU A 128 -3.60 -16.82 -6.11
CA GLU A 128 -3.01 -17.74 -7.08
C GLU A 128 -4.13 -18.28 -7.96
N SER A 129 -4.12 -17.90 -9.23
CA SER A 129 -5.04 -18.44 -10.22
C SER A 129 -4.26 -19.13 -11.32
N ALA A 130 -4.68 -20.35 -11.67
CA ALA A 130 -4.09 -21.09 -12.79
C ALA A 130 -4.18 -20.33 -14.11
N ASP A 131 -5.21 -19.49 -14.26
CA ASP A 131 -5.42 -18.64 -15.45
C ASP A 131 -4.40 -17.49 -15.53
N ASN A 132 -3.85 -17.05 -14.40
CA ASN A 132 -2.86 -15.96 -14.34
C ASN A 132 -1.42 -16.43 -14.63
N GLY A 133 -1.19 -17.75 -14.80
CA GLY A 133 0.07 -18.31 -15.26
C GLY A 133 1.27 -17.94 -14.38
N ARG A 134 2.20 -17.13 -14.92
CA ARG A 134 3.49 -16.74 -14.31
C ARG A 134 3.41 -15.51 -13.37
N VAL A 135 2.20 -15.13 -12.97
CA VAL A 135 1.95 -13.93 -12.16
C VAL A 135 1.22 -14.31 -10.87
N PHE A 136 1.79 -13.90 -9.73
CA PHE A 136 1.11 -13.96 -8.45
C PHE A 136 0.68 -12.56 -8.03
N GLU A 137 -0.62 -12.34 -7.93
CA GLU A 137 -1.15 -11.13 -7.32
C GLU A 137 -1.11 -11.26 -5.82
N PHE A 138 -0.81 -10.17 -5.12
CA PHE A 138 -0.92 -10.14 -3.68
C PHE A 138 -1.47 -8.80 -3.20
N THR A 139 -2.08 -8.85 -2.02
CA THR A 139 -2.49 -7.68 -1.26
C THR A 139 -1.73 -7.70 0.05
N LEU A 140 -0.96 -6.66 0.33
CA LEU A 140 -0.18 -6.48 1.53
C LEU A 140 -0.76 -5.30 2.33
N THR A 141 -1.31 -5.58 3.50
CA THR A 141 -1.82 -4.62 4.45
C THR A 141 -0.87 -4.53 5.63
N VAL A 142 -0.34 -3.34 5.85
CA VAL A 142 0.62 -3.04 6.90
C VAL A 142 0.18 -1.84 7.72
N ILE A 143 0.72 -1.76 8.93
CA ILE A 143 0.51 -0.63 9.83
C ILE A 143 1.87 0.01 10.10
N GLU A 144 1.96 1.33 9.96
CA GLU A 144 3.18 2.06 10.31
C GLU A 144 3.53 1.84 11.79
N SER A 145 4.78 1.46 12.04
CA SER A 145 5.32 1.19 13.36
C SER A 145 6.42 2.21 13.66
N GLY A 146 6.24 2.97 14.74
CA GLY A 146 7.16 4.01 15.22
C GLY A 146 6.80 4.47 16.62
#